data_AF-A0A0N0IQ06-F1
#
_entry.id   AF-A0A0N0IQ06-F1
#
_cell.length_a   1.000
_cell.length_b   1.000
_cell.length_c   1.000
_cell.angle_alpha   90.00
_cell.angle_beta   90.00
_cell.angle_gamma   90.00
#
_symmetry.space_group_name_H-M   'P 1'
#
loop_
_entity.id
_entity.type
_entity.pdbx_description
1 polymer ?
#
loop_
_entity_poly.entity_id
_entity_poly.type
_entity_poly.pdbx_seq_one_letter_code
_entity_poly.pdbx_strand_id
1 'polypeptide(L)' 'KVVRSEVEYSILEDHAILEDVALRLQESILGVGAQVKNRDGLPRAHRLILGDLSQVELA' A
#
# COMPACT_ATOMS: atom_id res chain seq x y z
N LYS A 1 4.94 -2.74 7.81
CA LYS A 1 4.13 -3.93 8.15
C LYS A 1 3.26 -4.29 6.95
N VAL A 2 3.35 -5.53 6.47
CA VAL A 2 2.59 -6.03 5.32
C VAL A 2 1.77 -7.24 5.77
N VAL A 3 0.45 -7.25 5.54
CA VAL A 3 -0.46 -8.33 5.99
C VAL A 3 -1.47 -8.64 4.90
N ARG A 4 -1.56 -9.93 4.49
CA ARG A 4 -2.51 -10.40 3.45
C ARG A 4 -2.45 -9.53 2.19
N SER A 5 -1.23 -9.21 1.78
CA SER A 5 -0.94 -8.36 0.63
C SER A 5 0.31 -8.84 -0.08
N GLU A 6 0.37 -8.60 -1.38
CA GLU A 6 1.51 -8.94 -2.22
C GLU A 6 2.23 -7.67 -2.68
N VAL A 7 3.57 -7.67 -2.61
CA VAL A 7 4.41 -6.52 -2.96
C VAL A 7 5.57 -7.00 -3.82
N GLU A 8 5.75 -6.35 -4.96
CA GLU A 8 6.88 -6.60 -5.88
C GLU A 8 7.50 -5.27 -6.32
N TYR A 9 8.82 -5.26 -6.52
CA TYR A 9 9.57 -4.11 -7.05
C TYR A 9 9.23 -2.75 -6.40
N SER A 10 8.99 -2.74 -5.09
CA SER A 10 8.48 -1.56 -4.38
C SER A 10 9.35 -1.20 -3.17
N ILE A 11 9.31 0.07 -2.78
CA ILE A 11 9.98 0.63 -1.61
C ILE A 11 8.93 0.92 -0.54
N LEU A 12 9.08 0.30 0.63
CA LEU A 12 8.26 0.58 1.81
C LEU A 12 9.18 1.12 2.90
N GLU A 13 8.99 2.38 3.28
CA GLU A 13 9.81 3.04 4.29
C GLU A 13 9.31 2.72 5.71
N ASP A 14 10.01 3.26 6.71
CA ASP A 14 9.77 2.97 8.12
C ASP A 14 8.31 3.21 8.49
N HIS A 15 7.75 2.29 9.28
CA HIS A 15 6.36 2.34 9.72
C HIS A 15 5.29 2.33 8.62
N ALA A 16 5.63 2.10 7.34
CA ALA A 16 4.62 1.92 6.30
C ALA A 16 3.69 0.73 6.60
N ILE A 17 2.39 0.86 6.35
CA ILE A 17 1.36 -0.15 6.61
C ILE A 17 0.64 -0.48 5.31
N LEU A 18 0.62 -1.77 4.96
CA LEU A 18 -0.16 -2.33 3.85
C LEU A 18 -0.97 -3.52 4.40
N GLU A 19 -2.29 -3.38 4.47
CA GLU A 19 -3.18 -4.37 5.06
C GLU A 19 -4.36 -4.67 4.13
N ASP A 20 -4.62 -5.95 3.88
CA ASP A 20 -5.81 -6.44 3.18
C ASP A 20 -5.93 -5.98 1.71
N VAL A 21 -4.84 -5.50 1.12
CA VAL A 21 -4.76 -5.15 -0.30
C VAL A 21 -4.63 -6.44 -1.12
N ALA A 22 -5.75 -6.83 -1.72
CA ALA A 22 -5.89 -8.08 -2.46
C ALA A 22 -5.27 -8.06 -3.87
N LEU A 23 -4.94 -6.88 -4.40
CA LEU A 23 -4.16 -6.75 -5.62
C LEU A 23 -2.67 -6.70 -5.27
N ARG A 24 -1.83 -7.27 -6.12
CA ARG A 24 -0.39 -7.13 -6.01
C ARG A 24 0.03 -5.67 -6.27
N LEU A 25 0.73 -5.08 -5.31
CA LEU A 25 1.34 -3.77 -5.43
C LEU A 25 2.68 -3.90 -6.16
N GLN A 26 2.86 -3.18 -7.27
CA GLN A 26 4.06 -3.22 -8.10
C GLN A 26 4.63 -1.81 -8.30
N GLU A 27 5.96 -1.70 -8.43
CA GLU A 27 6.65 -0.45 -8.81
C GLU A 27 6.27 0.78 -7.95
N SER A 28 6.03 0.55 -6.66
CA SER A 28 5.41 1.51 -5.75
C SER A 28 6.37 2.06 -4.70
N ILE A 29 6.05 3.22 -4.14
CA ILE A 29 6.78 3.86 -3.04
C ILE A 29 5.78 4.25 -1.95
N LEU A 30 6.01 3.78 -0.73
CA LEU A 30 5.32 4.19 0.49
C LEU A 30 6.33 4.85 1.43
N GLY A 31 6.22 6.17 1.60
CA GLY A 31 7.03 6.95 2.54
C GLY A 31 6.78 6.59 4.00
N VAL A 32 7.51 7.25 4.90
CA VAL A 32 7.53 6.93 6.33
C VAL A 32 6.12 7.03 6.93
N GLY A 33 5.63 5.95 7.51
CA GLY A 33 4.31 5.88 8.15
C GLY A 33 3.11 5.93 7.20
N ALA A 34 3.32 5.82 5.88
CA ALA A 34 2.23 5.77 4.92
C ALA A 34 1.34 4.52 5.12
N GLN A 35 0.02 4.66 4.99
CA GLN A 35 -0.93 3.58 5.25
C GLN A 35 -1.85 3.35 4.06
N VAL A 36 -1.98 2.08 3.68
CA VAL A 36 -2.88 1.62 2.63
C VAL A 36 -3.70 0.46 3.18
N LYS A 37 -5.03 0.64 3.16
CA LYS A 37 -6.00 -0.34 3.66
C LYS A 37 -7.11 -0.54 2.65
N ASN A 38 -7.59 -1.78 2.55
CA ASN A 38 -8.79 -2.10 1.80
C ASN A 38 -10.02 -2.00 2.70
N ARG A 39 -11.07 -1.33 2.23
CA ARG A 39 -12.32 -1.18 2.99
C ARG A 39 -13.40 -2.13 2.49
N ASP A 40 -13.73 -2.14 1.20
CA ASP A 40 -14.90 -2.87 0.70
C ASP A 40 -14.82 -3.29 -0.80
N GLY A 41 -13.64 -3.26 -1.42
CA GLY A 41 -13.51 -3.65 -2.83
C GLY A 41 -12.07 -3.79 -3.31
N LEU A 42 -11.88 -4.57 -4.38
CA LEU A 42 -10.55 -4.85 -4.92
C LEU A 42 -9.93 -3.56 -5.47
N PRO A 43 -8.85 -3.06 -4.87
CA PRO A 43 -8.19 -1.88 -5.40
C PRO A 43 -7.66 -2.19 -6.80
N ARG A 44 -8.00 -1.36 -7.78
CA ARG A 44 -7.51 -1.53 -9.17
C ARG A 44 -6.18 -0.83 -9.41
N ALA A 45 -5.57 -0.26 -8.38
CA ALA A 45 -4.30 0.45 -8.50
C ALA A 45 -3.13 -0.53 -8.45
N HIS A 46 -2.46 -0.71 -9.59
CA HIS A 46 -1.23 -1.51 -9.69
C HIS A 46 -0.01 -0.81 -9.09
N ARG A 47 -0.03 0.54 -9.02
CA ARG A 47 1.09 1.38 -8.58
C ARG A 47 0.62 2.51 -7.67
N LEU A 48 1.35 2.74 -6.58
CA LEU A 48 1.15 3.85 -5.64
C LEU A 48 2.45 4.60 -5.40
N ILE A 49 2.38 5.93 -5.35
CA ILE A 49 3.46 6.77 -4.86
C ILE A 49 2.86 7.63 -3.74
N LEU A 50 3.16 7.26 -2.49
CA LEU A 50 2.65 7.90 -1.30
C LEU A 50 3.81 8.54 -0.55
N GLY A 51 3.65 9.83 -0.22
CA GLY A 51 4.59 10.52 0.66
C GLY A 51 4.40 10.13 2.12
N ASP A 52 5.22 10.71 2.99
CA ASP A 52 5.20 10.42 4.42
C ASP A 52 3.83 10.67 5.06
N LEU A 53 3.47 9.79 5.98
CA LEU A 53 2.22 9.81 6.76
C LEU A 53 0.93 9.86 5.92
N SER A 54 1.03 9.64 4.60
CA SER A 54 -0.11 9.62 3.69
C SER A 54 -1.01 8.42 3.98
N GLN A 55 -2.32 8.61 3.86
CA GLN A 55 -3.31 7.56 4.07
C GLN A 55 -4.19 7.41 2.83
N VAL A 56 -4.34 6.17 2.37
CA VAL A 56 -5.20 5.82 1.25
C VAL A 56 -6.11 4.67 1.67
N GLU A 57 -7.40 4.90 1.48
CA GLU A 57 -8.44 3.89 1.63
C GLU A 57 -8.97 3.54 0.24
N LEU A 58 -8.98 2.26 -0.08
CA LEU A 58 -9.34 1.76 -1.41
C LEU A 58 -10.74 1.12 -1.35
N ALA A 59 -11.59 1.47 -2.33
CA ALA A 59 -12.98 1.03 -2.47
C ALA A 59 -13.17 0.12 -3.69
#